data_AF-A0A2T7P0B6-F1
#
_entry.id   AF-A0A2T7P0B6-F1
#
_cell.length_a   1.000
_cell.length_b   1.000
_cell.length_c   1.000
_cell.angle_alpha   90.00
_cell.angle_beta   90.00
_cell.angle_gamma   90.00
#
_symmetry.space_group_name_H-M   'P 1'
#
loop_
_entity.id
_entity.type
_entity.pdbx_description
1 polymer ?
#
loop_
_entity_poly.entity_id
_entity_poly.type
_entity_poly.pdbx_seq_one_letter_code
_entity_poly.pdbx_strand_id
1 'polypeptide(L)'
;MRVLMTPVYTLVVLGLCCQVLGQTGLFAFLPKYLETQFFLPTWKANVTIGLVNLLAMSLGTLIGGYVTSRFKFTPMTCLKVMVILNAVWTCLSVSGFVLGCDQPHIDTGVTSHSVMNTTQRCQSSCQCDDSRYFPTCGADGVTYFSPCHAGCSETRGTFYGNCSCIEMPKKTSQPVPEAVPGLCAQSCTTFYPYVAISFFSELLGAMSILPCFIVVIRSVAEVDKPLAIGLYSFLYTLLGWFPAPVLYGQVVDTTCLLWSSGCAGRGSCSLYDLRAFRHRMFGTFFTTRVVYLVFLVIALVVASRMKKPFFAHCDVEPEVSTVPKDEKAMLTKNMTTVEVVNKK
;
A
#
# COMPACT_ATOMS: atom_id res chain seq x y z
N MET A 1 -29.33 -0.43 -16.58
CA MET A 1 -28.61 0.67 -17.26
C MET A 1 -28.83 2.04 -16.62
N ARG A 2 -29.91 2.29 -15.87
CA ARG A 2 -30.19 3.58 -15.18
C ARG A 2 -29.10 4.00 -14.17
N VAL A 3 -28.51 3.04 -13.44
CA VAL A 3 -27.42 3.31 -12.47
C VAL A 3 -26.19 3.97 -13.10
N LEU A 4 -25.77 3.51 -14.29
CA LEU A 4 -24.64 4.09 -15.03
C LEU A 4 -24.96 5.49 -15.60
N MET A 5 -26.24 5.83 -15.72
CA MET A 5 -26.68 7.15 -16.15
C MET A 5 -26.64 8.19 -15.03
N THR A 6 -26.44 7.77 -13.77
CA THR A 6 -26.20 8.69 -12.66
C THR A 6 -24.76 9.21 -12.73
N PRO A 7 -24.52 10.49 -13.09
CA PRO A 7 -23.17 10.96 -13.40
C PRO A 7 -22.24 10.92 -12.18
N VAL A 8 -22.75 11.23 -10.98
CA VAL A 8 -21.95 11.23 -9.75
C VAL A 8 -21.53 9.81 -9.36
N TYR A 9 -22.42 8.82 -9.45
CA TYR A 9 -22.08 7.41 -9.17
C TYR A 9 -20.96 6.96 -10.11
N THR A 10 -21.13 7.17 -11.42
CA THR A 10 -20.16 6.73 -12.42
C THR A 10 -18.79 7.40 -12.22
N LEU A 11 -18.75 8.71 -11.96
CA LEU A 11 -17.50 9.43 -11.68
C LEU A 11 -16.78 8.92 -10.42
N VAL A 12 -17.53 8.69 -9.33
CA VAL A 12 -16.96 8.17 -8.08
C VAL A 12 -16.43 6.75 -8.28
N VAL A 13 -17.19 5.86 -8.94
CA VAL A 13 -16.76 4.47 -9.18
C VAL A 13 -15.55 4.39 -10.10
N LEU A 14 -15.50 5.18 -11.18
CA LEU A 14 -14.32 5.26 -12.05
C LEU A 14 -13.10 5.78 -11.30
N GLY A 15 -13.26 6.82 -10.48
CA GLY A 15 -12.20 7.32 -9.60
C GLY A 15 -11.70 6.25 -8.62
N LEU A 16 -12.61 5.49 -8.00
CA LEU A 16 -12.26 4.40 -7.09
C LEU A 16 -11.45 3.31 -7.79
N CYS A 17 -11.76 2.98 -9.06
CA CYS A 17 -10.95 2.05 -9.83
C CYS A 17 -9.50 2.54 -9.95
N CYS A 18 -9.28 3.83 -10.24
CA CYS A 18 -7.94 4.43 -10.28
C CYS A 18 -7.23 4.38 -8.93
N GLN A 19 -7.92 4.76 -7.84
CA GLN A 19 -7.35 4.70 -6.49
C GLN A 19 -6.86 3.29 -6.16
N VAL A 20 -7.68 2.30 -6.49
CA VAL A 20 -7.46 0.90 -6.12
C VAL A 20 -6.36 0.28 -6.95
N LEU A 21 -6.31 0.63 -8.23
CA LEU A 21 -5.20 0.27 -9.11
C LEU A 21 -3.85 0.74 -8.53
N GLY A 22 -3.80 1.98 -8.02
CA GLY A 22 -2.63 2.49 -7.33
C GLY A 22 -2.31 1.77 -6.02
N GLN A 23 -3.31 1.66 -5.14
CA GLN A 23 -3.13 1.13 -3.78
C GLN A 23 -2.73 -0.36 -3.78
N THR A 24 -3.43 -1.17 -4.55
CA THR A 24 -3.19 -2.63 -4.61
C THR A 24 -1.85 -2.95 -5.23
N GLY A 25 -1.46 -2.20 -6.27
CA GLY A 25 -0.16 -2.34 -6.91
C GLY A 25 0.99 -1.95 -5.99
N LEU A 26 0.84 -0.86 -5.23
CA LEU A 26 1.81 -0.49 -4.20
C LEU A 26 1.93 -1.59 -3.14
N PHE A 27 0.81 -2.10 -2.61
CA PHE A 27 0.83 -3.16 -1.59
C PHE A 27 1.45 -4.47 -2.06
N ALA A 28 1.21 -4.87 -3.31
CA ALA A 28 1.75 -6.11 -3.86
C ALA A 28 3.29 -6.12 -3.85
N PHE A 29 3.93 -4.97 -4.07
CA PHE A 29 5.40 -4.83 -4.12
C PHE A 29 5.99 -4.14 -2.89
N LEU A 30 5.17 -3.73 -1.92
CA LEU A 30 5.64 -3.05 -0.71
C LEU A 30 6.61 -3.88 0.14
N PRO A 31 6.42 -5.21 0.34
CA PRO A 31 7.42 -6.02 1.03
C PRO A 31 8.79 -5.95 0.35
N LYS A 32 8.80 -6.12 -0.97
CA LYS A 32 10.02 -6.04 -1.78
C LYS A 32 10.66 -4.66 -1.73
N TYR A 33 9.84 -3.61 -1.73
CA TYR A 33 10.28 -2.23 -1.55
C TYR A 33 11.00 -2.05 -0.21
N LEU A 34 10.41 -2.51 0.90
CA LEU A 34 11.04 -2.41 2.22
C LEU A 34 12.33 -3.21 2.35
N GLU A 35 12.38 -4.42 1.78
CA GLU A 35 13.59 -5.24 1.74
C GLU A 35 14.73 -4.56 1.00
N THR A 36 14.43 -4.00 -0.18
CA THR A 36 15.46 -3.45 -1.07
C THR A 36 15.89 -2.02 -0.70
N GLN A 37 14.95 -1.19 -0.22
CA GLN A 37 15.22 0.21 0.08
C GLN A 37 15.76 0.44 1.47
N PHE A 38 15.27 -0.32 2.45
CA PHE A 38 15.65 -0.17 3.87
C PHE A 38 16.50 -1.33 4.37
N PHE A 39 16.91 -2.24 3.48
CA PHE A 39 17.75 -3.41 3.80
C PHE A 39 17.17 -4.26 4.93
N LEU A 40 15.84 -4.34 5.00
CA LEU A 40 15.17 -5.10 6.04
C LEU A 40 15.10 -6.58 5.66
N PRO A 41 15.25 -7.50 6.64
CA PRO A 41 14.94 -8.89 6.38
C PRO A 41 13.44 -9.07 6.12
N THR A 42 13.08 -10.01 5.25
CA THR A 42 11.71 -10.28 4.79
C THR A 42 10.68 -10.36 5.92
N TRP A 43 11.02 -11.05 7.02
CA TRP A 43 10.12 -11.17 8.17
C TRP A 43 9.81 -9.82 8.82
N LYS A 44 10.80 -8.93 8.94
CA LYS A 44 10.65 -7.61 9.57
C LYS A 44 9.87 -6.66 8.67
N ALA A 45 10.10 -6.73 7.36
CA ALA A 45 9.31 -5.98 6.38
C ALA A 45 7.82 -6.39 6.45
N ASN A 46 7.53 -7.69 6.40
CA ASN A 46 6.15 -8.20 6.43
C ASN A 46 5.42 -7.90 7.74
N VAL A 47 6.08 -8.08 8.90
CA VAL A 47 5.49 -7.74 10.20
C VAL A 47 5.21 -6.23 10.32
N THR A 48 6.13 -5.39 9.82
CA THR A 48 5.92 -3.93 9.84
C THR A 48 4.72 -3.53 8.99
N ILE A 49 4.63 -4.04 7.76
CA ILE A 49 3.49 -3.76 6.85
C ILE A 49 2.19 -4.23 7.50
N GLY A 50 2.17 -5.46 8.02
CA GLY A 50 0.99 -6.04 8.65
C GLY A 50 0.50 -5.22 9.84
N LEU A 51 1.40 -4.82 10.74
CA LEU A 51 1.04 -4.05 11.93
C LEU A 51 0.56 -2.64 11.58
N VAL A 52 1.28 -1.94 10.70
CA VAL A 52 0.92 -0.57 10.27
C VAL A 52 -0.46 -0.57 9.63
N ASN A 53 -0.68 -1.47 8.66
CA ASN A 53 -1.96 -1.56 7.96
C ASN A 53 -3.10 -1.95 8.89
N LEU A 54 -2.91 -2.97 9.73
CA LEU A 54 -3.96 -3.43 10.64
C LEU A 54 -4.41 -2.30 11.57
N LEU A 55 -3.46 -1.59 12.18
CA LEU A 55 -3.77 -0.51 13.11
C LEU A 55 -4.35 0.71 12.38
N ALA A 56 -3.76 1.13 11.25
CA ALA A 56 -4.23 2.29 10.50
C ALA A 56 -5.64 2.06 9.93
N MET A 57 -5.91 0.88 9.36
CA MET A 57 -7.22 0.54 8.79
C MET A 57 -8.31 0.42 9.87
N SER A 58 -8.02 -0.26 10.98
CA SER A 58 -8.98 -0.43 12.08
C SER A 58 -9.31 0.89 12.77
N LEU A 59 -8.30 1.66 13.18
CA LEU A 59 -8.50 2.96 13.80
C LEU A 59 -9.14 3.96 12.83
N GLY A 60 -8.70 3.98 11.58
CA GLY A 60 -9.19 4.93 10.59
C GLY A 60 -10.65 4.69 10.22
N THR A 61 -11.05 3.43 10.02
CA THR A 61 -12.47 3.10 9.75
C THR A 61 -13.37 3.41 10.95
N LEU A 62 -12.92 3.13 12.17
CA LEU A 62 -13.65 3.47 13.40
C LEU A 62 -13.79 4.99 13.58
N ILE A 63 -12.70 5.75 13.44
CA ILE A 63 -12.72 7.21 13.56
C ILE A 63 -13.58 7.81 12.43
N GLY A 64 -13.41 7.35 11.19
CA GLY A 64 -14.21 7.79 10.05
C GLY A 64 -15.70 7.54 10.24
N GLY A 65 -16.06 6.37 10.77
CA GLY A 65 -17.45 6.03 11.08
C GLY A 65 -18.02 6.81 12.26
N TYR A 66 -17.24 6.99 13.34
CA TYR A 66 -17.63 7.80 14.48
C TYR A 66 -17.89 9.26 14.07
N VAL A 67 -16.95 9.87 13.35
CA VAL A 67 -17.06 11.25 12.85
C VAL A 67 -18.29 11.39 11.94
N THR A 68 -18.44 10.49 10.96
CA THR A 68 -19.56 10.54 10.01
C THR A 68 -20.92 10.41 10.70
N SER A 69 -21.02 9.54 11.70
CA SER A 69 -22.25 9.30 12.47
C SER A 69 -22.56 10.45 13.42
N ARG A 70 -21.54 10.96 14.14
CA ARG A 70 -21.70 12.00 15.17
C ARG A 70 -22.13 13.34 14.61
N PHE A 71 -21.63 13.69 13.42
CA PHE A 71 -21.95 14.93 12.73
C PHE A 71 -23.10 14.81 11.73
N LYS A 72 -23.71 13.62 11.60
CA LYS A 72 -24.81 13.32 10.68
C LYS A 72 -24.56 13.89 9.29
N PHE A 73 -23.44 13.48 8.66
CA PHE A 73 -23.04 14.04 7.38
C PHE A 73 -24.11 13.84 6.31
N THR A 74 -24.48 14.94 5.65
CA THR A 74 -25.20 14.87 4.38
C THR A 74 -24.25 14.31 3.32
N PRO A 75 -24.74 13.67 2.23
CA PRO A 75 -23.79 13.04 1.31
C PRO A 75 -22.99 14.06 0.47
N MET A 76 -23.44 15.32 0.40
CA MET A 76 -22.58 16.43 -0.06
C MET A 76 -21.43 16.72 0.91
N THR A 77 -21.70 16.70 2.22
CA THR A 77 -20.64 16.82 3.24
C THR A 77 -19.69 15.62 3.17
N CYS A 78 -20.20 14.39 2.98
CA CYS A 78 -19.36 13.20 2.76
C CYS A 78 -18.41 13.40 1.58
N LEU A 79 -18.92 13.87 0.43
CA LEU A 79 -18.11 14.09 -0.76
C LEU A 79 -17.04 15.18 -0.54
N LYS A 80 -17.36 16.28 0.15
CA LYS A 80 -16.39 17.31 0.53
C LYS A 80 -15.30 16.75 1.46
N VAL A 81 -15.69 16.00 2.49
CA VAL A 81 -14.77 15.37 3.44
C VAL A 81 -13.86 14.37 2.71
N MET A 82 -14.39 13.58 1.78
CA MET A 82 -13.59 12.67 0.94
C MET A 82 -12.53 13.42 0.13
N VAL A 83 -12.88 14.54 -0.51
CA VAL A 83 -11.92 15.36 -1.26
C VAL A 83 -10.82 15.86 -0.34
N ILE A 84 -11.17 16.39 0.84
CA ILE A 84 -10.19 16.92 1.80
C ILE A 84 -9.27 15.81 2.32
N LEU A 85 -9.81 14.70 2.83
CA LEU A 85 -9.03 13.59 3.37
C LEU A 85 -8.10 12.99 2.32
N ASN A 86 -8.60 12.80 1.08
CA ASN A 86 -7.78 12.26 0.01
C ASN A 86 -6.74 13.26 -0.51
N ALA A 87 -7.01 14.56 -0.46
CA ALA A 87 -6.03 15.58 -0.81
C ALA A 87 -4.87 15.56 0.19
N VAL A 88 -5.18 15.55 1.50
CA VAL A 88 -4.15 15.46 2.55
C VAL A 88 -3.35 14.16 2.43
N TRP A 89 -4.01 13.01 2.22
CA TRP A 89 -3.31 11.75 2.01
C TRP A 89 -2.40 11.79 0.76
N THR A 90 -2.85 12.41 -0.33
CA THR A 90 -2.02 12.56 -1.54
C THR A 90 -0.81 13.46 -1.28
N CYS A 91 -0.97 14.55 -0.52
CA CYS A 91 0.15 15.39 -0.10
C CYS A 91 1.16 14.62 0.76
N LEU A 92 0.69 13.82 1.72
CA LEU A 92 1.58 13.00 2.55
C LEU A 92 2.34 11.96 1.72
N SER A 93 1.72 11.39 0.68
CA SER A 93 2.38 10.40 -0.18
C SER A 93 3.61 10.95 -0.93
N VAL A 94 3.74 12.28 -1.06
CA VAL A 94 4.93 12.93 -1.65
C VAL A 94 6.19 12.67 -0.82
N SER A 95 6.07 12.45 0.49
CA SER A 95 7.23 12.10 1.33
C SER A 95 7.90 10.80 0.88
N GLY A 96 7.16 9.89 0.23
CA GLY A 96 7.69 8.63 -0.32
C GLY A 96 8.77 8.82 -1.39
N PHE A 97 8.83 9.98 -2.06
CA PHE A 97 9.90 10.27 -3.02
C PHE A 97 11.23 10.65 -2.37
N VAL A 98 11.18 11.19 -1.15
CA VAL A 98 12.36 11.71 -0.43
C VAL A 98 12.86 10.67 0.57
N LEU A 99 11.94 9.97 1.24
CA LEU A 99 12.24 9.02 2.29
C LEU A 99 12.67 7.66 1.71
N GLY A 100 13.97 7.41 1.72
CA GLY A 100 14.58 6.11 1.49
C GLY A 100 16.06 6.17 1.84
N CYS A 101 16.76 5.06 1.65
CA CYS A 101 18.20 4.99 1.83
C CYS A 101 18.91 5.21 0.49
N ASP A 102 20.19 5.57 0.56
CA ASP A 102 21.03 5.69 -0.63
C ASP A 102 21.47 4.30 -1.13
N GLN A 103 21.83 4.22 -2.42
CA GLN A 103 22.31 2.98 -3.03
C GLN A 103 23.57 2.50 -2.29
N PRO A 104 23.62 1.22 -1.86
CA PRO A 104 24.82 0.71 -1.21
C PRO A 104 25.93 0.56 -2.24
N HIS A 105 27.17 0.89 -1.84
CA HIS A 105 28.33 0.65 -2.70
C HIS A 105 28.62 -0.86 -2.72
N ILE A 106 28.56 -1.45 -3.91
CA ILE A 106 28.87 -2.86 -4.14
C ILE A 106 30.19 -2.90 -4.89
N ASP A 107 31.21 -3.50 -4.30
CA ASP A 107 32.46 -3.74 -4.99
C ASP A 107 32.29 -4.93 -5.95
N THR A 108 32.36 -4.62 -7.24
CA THR A 108 32.26 -5.60 -8.34
C THR A 108 33.64 -6.04 -8.83
N GLY A 109 34.73 -5.53 -8.27
CA GLY A 109 36.10 -5.83 -8.72
C GLY A 109 36.45 -5.30 -10.13
N VAL A 110 35.49 -4.68 -10.85
CA VAL A 110 35.68 -4.18 -12.22
C VAL A 110 35.14 -2.76 -12.31
N THR A 111 36.04 -1.77 -12.35
CA THR A 111 35.70 -0.39 -12.72
C THR A 111 36.37 -0.06 -14.05
N SER A 112 35.57 0.01 -15.10
CA SER A 112 35.98 0.53 -16.40
C SER A 112 36.16 2.05 -16.32
N HIS A 113 37.36 2.48 -16.73
CA HIS A 113 37.81 3.85 -17.02
C HIS A 113 38.12 4.81 -15.86
N SER A 114 39.44 5.07 -15.75
CA SER A 114 40.12 6.26 -15.22
C SER A 114 39.85 6.66 -13.77
N VAL A 115 40.74 6.24 -12.85
CA VAL A 115 41.76 7.11 -12.23
C VAL A 115 42.77 6.19 -11.53
N MET A 116 44.02 6.33 -11.95
CA MET A 116 45.22 5.77 -11.34
C MET A 116 45.36 6.33 -9.91
N ASN A 117 45.22 5.49 -8.88
CA ASN A 117 45.90 5.63 -7.58
C ASN A 117 45.62 4.41 -6.67
N THR A 118 46.61 3.53 -6.61
CA THR A 118 47.12 2.84 -5.42
C THR A 118 46.13 2.27 -4.39
N THR A 119 45.29 1.33 -4.83
CA THR A 119 44.97 0.11 -4.05
C THR A 119 44.79 -1.00 -5.06
N GLN A 120 45.59 -2.07 -4.95
CA GLN A 120 45.35 -3.32 -5.66
C GLN A 120 43.96 -3.82 -5.26
N ARG A 121 42.95 -3.49 -6.07
CA ARG A 121 41.59 -4.00 -5.94
C ARG A 121 41.67 -5.51 -6.10
N CYS A 122 41.25 -6.23 -5.07
CA CYS A 122 41.60 -7.63 -4.89
C CYS A 122 41.13 -8.49 -6.07
N GLN A 123 42.10 -8.89 -6.89
CA GLN A 123 41.94 -9.82 -7.99
C GLN A 123 43.12 -10.79 -7.92
N SER A 124 43.22 -11.52 -6.80
CA SER A 124 44.17 -12.62 -6.69
C SER A 124 43.41 -13.94 -6.73
N SER A 125 43.32 -14.47 -7.96
CA SER A 125 43.12 -15.90 -8.24
C SER A 125 41.69 -16.46 -8.26
N CYS A 126 40.69 -15.79 -8.84
CA CYS A 126 39.45 -16.49 -9.23
C CYS A 126 38.89 -15.97 -10.56
N GLN A 127 38.75 -16.86 -11.54
CA GLN A 127 37.84 -16.71 -12.68
C GLN A 127 36.39 -16.79 -12.14
N CYS A 128 35.93 -15.79 -11.38
CA CYS A 128 34.55 -15.72 -10.88
C CYS A 128 33.59 -15.36 -12.05
N ASP A 129 33.60 -16.13 -13.12
CA ASP A 129 32.70 -15.91 -14.25
C ASP A 129 31.29 -16.43 -13.90
N ASP A 130 30.27 -15.61 -14.15
CA ASP A 130 28.85 -15.90 -13.89
C ASP A 130 28.48 -16.32 -12.45
N SER A 131 29.22 -15.89 -11.42
CA SER A 131 28.79 -16.16 -10.04
C SER A 131 27.46 -15.45 -9.76
N ARG A 132 26.41 -16.20 -9.38
CA ARG A 132 25.10 -15.67 -9.03
C ARG A 132 25.24 -14.54 -8.01
N TYR A 133 24.55 -13.41 -8.23
CA TYR A 133 24.54 -12.29 -7.29
C TYR A 133 24.14 -12.77 -5.89
N PHE A 134 25.09 -12.70 -4.96
CA PHE A 134 24.94 -13.17 -3.60
C PHE A 134 25.73 -12.24 -2.68
N PRO A 135 25.18 -11.05 -2.37
CA PRO A 135 25.92 -10.00 -1.70
C PRO A 135 26.46 -10.51 -0.37
N THR A 136 27.72 -10.17 -0.09
CA THR A 136 28.42 -10.61 1.12
C THR A 136 29.07 -9.39 1.78
N CYS A 137 28.81 -9.20 3.06
CA CYS A 137 29.40 -8.13 3.85
C CYS A 137 30.70 -8.62 4.48
N GLY A 138 31.82 -7.96 4.17
CA GLY A 138 33.09 -8.22 4.82
C GLY A 138 33.22 -7.53 6.18
N ALA A 139 34.15 -8.03 7.00
CA ALA A 139 34.50 -7.41 8.29
C ALA A 139 35.10 -6.00 8.15
N ASP A 140 35.52 -5.62 6.95
CA ASP A 140 35.95 -4.28 6.54
C ASP A 140 34.77 -3.30 6.34
N GLY A 141 33.53 -3.79 6.37
CA GLY A 141 32.32 -2.99 6.13
C GLY A 141 32.02 -2.76 4.65
N VAL A 142 32.72 -3.44 3.74
CA VAL A 142 32.49 -3.37 2.28
C VAL A 142 31.57 -4.51 1.86
N THR A 143 30.62 -4.22 0.97
CA THR A 143 29.76 -5.25 0.37
C THR A 143 30.34 -5.70 -0.96
N TYR A 144 30.63 -6.99 -1.07
CA TYR A 144 31.14 -7.63 -2.27
C TYR A 144 30.00 -8.28 -3.06
N PHE A 145 30.15 -8.34 -4.39
CA PHE A 145 29.14 -8.91 -5.30
C PHE A 145 28.78 -10.38 -5.00
N SER A 146 29.77 -11.18 -4.63
CA SER A 146 29.63 -12.57 -4.22
C SER A 146 30.77 -12.99 -3.30
N PRO A 147 30.67 -14.10 -2.54
CA PRO A 147 31.79 -14.57 -1.69
C PRO A 147 33.05 -14.90 -2.50
N CYS A 148 32.90 -15.25 -3.80
CA CYS A 148 34.03 -15.44 -4.72
C CYS A 148 34.77 -14.11 -4.98
N HIS A 149 34.02 -13.00 -5.16
CA HIS A 149 34.60 -11.66 -5.33
C HIS A 149 35.26 -11.14 -4.05
N ALA A 150 34.85 -11.64 -2.89
CA ALA A 150 35.53 -11.41 -1.60
C ALA A 150 36.76 -12.31 -1.39
N GLY A 151 37.05 -13.25 -2.30
CA GLY A 151 38.18 -14.16 -2.23
C GLY A 151 38.07 -15.22 -1.14
N CYS A 152 36.86 -15.53 -0.67
CA CYS A 152 36.63 -16.48 0.42
C CYS A 152 36.71 -17.93 -0.08
N SER A 153 37.53 -18.76 0.57
CA SER A 153 37.68 -20.17 0.22
C SER A 153 36.99 -21.14 1.18
N GLU A 154 36.61 -20.69 2.38
CA GLU A 154 36.04 -21.54 3.43
C GLU A 154 34.60 -21.11 3.75
N THR A 155 33.70 -22.10 3.88
CA THR A 155 32.32 -21.87 4.36
C THR A 155 32.17 -22.52 5.74
N ARG A 156 32.02 -21.70 6.78
CA ARG A 156 31.83 -22.15 8.17
C ARG A 156 30.37 -21.92 8.59
N GLY A 157 29.48 -22.85 8.21
CA GLY A 157 28.05 -22.72 8.46
C GLY A 157 27.44 -21.60 7.61
N THR A 158 26.99 -20.51 8.26
CA THR A 158 26.45 -19.31 7.58
C THR A 158 27.50 -18.25 7.29
N PHE A 159 28.75 -18.46 7.67
CA PHE A 159 29.82 -17.47 7.54
C PHE A 159 30.86 -17.89 6.50
N TYR A 160 31.51 -16.90 5.89
CA TYR A 160 32.62 -17.10 4.98
C TYR A 160 33.93 -16.75 5.68
N GLY A 161 34.97 -17.53 5.42
CA GLY A 161 36.31 -17.34 5.98
C GLY A 161 37.41 -17.64 4.96
N ASN A 162 38.65 -17.35 5.36
CA ASN A 162 39.81 -17.32 4.50
C ASN A 162 39.60 -16.44 3.25
N CYS A 163 39.16 -15.20 3.50
CA CYS A 163 38.85 -14.23 2.45
C CYS A 163 40.08 -13.37 2.12
N SER A 164 40.66 -13.55 0.94
CA SER A 164 41.89 -12.85 0.53
C SER A 164 41.72 -11.35 0.27
N CYS A 165 40.47 -10.90 0.05
CA CYS A 165 40.17 -9.51 -0.32
C CYS A 165 39.72 -8.63 0.84
N ILE A 166 39.45 -9.22 2.01
CA ILE A 166 38.92 -8.50 3.16
C ILE A 166 40.09 -8.09 4.06
N GLU A 167 40.37 -6.79 4.14
CA GLU A 167 41.38 -6.28 5.07
C GLU A 167 40.81 -6.25 6.50
N MET A 168 41.21 -7.22 7.33
CA MET A 168 40.79 -7.22 8.73
C MET A 168 41.38 -6.02 9.49
N PRO A 169 40.58 -5.31 10.30
CA PRO A 169 41.13 -4.37 11.27
C PRO A 169 42.01 -5.15 12.26
N LYS A 170 43.30 -4.79 12.35
CA LYS A 170 44.36 -5.49 13.12
C LYS A 170 44.14 -5.60 14.65
N LYS A 171 42.95 -5.32 15.19
CA LYS A 171 42.69 -5.34 16.64
C LYS A 171 41.24 -5.68 16.97
N THR A 172 40.90 -6.97 16.92
CA THR A 172 39.75 -7.49 17.66
C THR A 172 40.07 -8.90 18.14
N SER A 173 40.20 -9.05 19.46
CA SER A 173 40.45 -10.30 20.18
C SER A 173 39.21 -11.19 20.29
N GLN A 174 38.21 -10.98 19.43
CA GLN A 174 37.01 -11.81 19.32
C GLN A 174 36.98 -12.47 17.93
N PRO A 175 36.47 -13.71 17.81
CA PRO A 175 36.27 -14.36 16.52
C PRO A 175 35.10 -13.68 15.79
N VAL A 176 35.37 -12.54 15.16
CA VAL A 176 34.43 -11.90 14.26
C VAL A 176 34.45 -12.70 12.95
N PRO A 177 33.29 -13.12 12.41
CA PRO A 177 33.25 -13.78 11.11
C PRO A 177 33.83 -12.84 10.04
N GLU A 178 34.73 -13.36 9.19
CA GLU A 178 35.42 -12.55 8.17
C GLU A 178 34.44 -11.96 7.15
N ALA A 179 33.41 -12.74 6.80
CA ALA A 179 32.32 -12.29 5.95
C ALA A 179 30.98 -12.96 6.32
N VAL A 180 29.89 -12.21 6.13
CA VAL A 180 28.50 -12.61 6.42
C VAL A 180 27.64 -12.43 5.17
N PRO A 181 26.72 -13.35 4.84
CA PRO A 181 25.78 -13.18 3.74
C PRO A 181 24.87 -11.96 3.96
N GLY A 182 24.62 -11.22 2.89
CA GLY A 182 23.83 -10.00 2.88
C GLY A 182 24.64 -8.74 2.61
N LEU A 183 23.93 -7.63 2.52
CA LEU A 183 24.53 -6.29 2.43
C LEU A 183 25.03 -5.86 3.81
N CYS A 184 26.09 -5.06 3.86
CA CYS A 184 26.55 -4.51 5.13
C CYS A 184 25.48 -3.61 5.77
N ALA A 185 25.41 -3.66 7.10
CA ALA A 185 24.43 -2.89 7.86
C ALA A 185 24.67 -1.39 7.66
N GLN A 186 23.77 -0.74 6.90
CA GLN A 186 23.73 0.71 6.80
C GLN A 186 22.71 1.26 7.79
N SER A 187 23.12 2.23 8.60
CA SER A 187 22.24 2.92 9.55
C SER A 187 21.29 3.87 8.79
N CYS A 188 20.18 3.32 8.30
CA CYS A 188 19.18 4.13 7.61
C CYS A 188 18.11 4.65 8.58
N THR A 189 18.33 5.87 9.08
CA THR A 189 17.43 6.53 10.04
C THR A 189 16.12 7.00 9.42
N THR A 190 16.03 7.09 8.08
CA THR A 190 14.83 7.51 7.34
C THR A 190 13.70 6.47 7.35
N PHE A 191 13.96 5.25 7.83
CA PHE A 191 12.96 4.20 7.98
C PHE A 191 11.84 4.56 8.98
N TYR A 192 12.21 5.06 10.17
CA TYR A 192 11.23 5.42 11.21
C TYR A 192 10.26 6.53 10.77
N PRO A 193 10.70 7.67 10.19
CA PRO A 193 9.78 8.68 9.69
C PRO A 193 8.95 8.16 8.50
N TYR A 194 9.49 7.28 7.65
CA TYR A 194 8.70 6.63 6.59
C TYR A 194 7.54 5.82 7.15
N VAL A 195 7.78 4.99 8.17
CA VAL A 195 6.73 4.19 8.83
C VAL A 195 5.68 5.08 9.49
N ALA A 196 6.11 6.12 10.21
CA ALA A 196 5.20 7.06 10.87
C ALA A 196 4.29 7.78 9.86
N ILE A 197 4.84 8.32 8.77
CA ILE A 197 4.06 9.04 7.76
C ILE A 197 3.15 8.09 6.99
N SER A 198 3.60 6.86 6.71
CA SER A 198 2.78 5.84 6.05
C SER A 198 1.58 5.46 6.92
N PHE A 199 1.77 5.32 8.24
CA PHE A 199 0.68 5.08 9.18
C PHE A 199 -0.38 6.19 9.15
N PHE A 200 0.02 7.47 9.25
CA PHE A 200 -0.92 8.59 9.19
C PHE A 200 -1.61 8.70 7.83
N SER A 201 -0.90 8.40 6.76
CA SER A 201 -1.44 8.39 5.39
C SER A 201 -2.53 7.33 5.22
N GLU A 202 -2.25 6.09 5.64
CA GLU A 202 -3.23 4.99 5.61
C GLU A 202 -4.42 5.25 6.53
N LEU A 203 -4.19 5.86 7.71
CA LEU A 203 -5.26 6.24 8.64
C LEU A 203 -6.26 7.21 7.98
N LEU A 204 -5.78 8.26 7.31
CA LEU A 204 -6.63 9.22 6.59
C LEU A 204 -7.37 8.56 5.42
N GLY A 205 -6.71 7.63 4.74
CA GLY A 205 -7.34 6.81 3.72
C GLY A 205 -8.49 5.97 4.26
N ALA A 206 -8.26 5.28 5.36
CA ALA A 206 -9.24 4.45 6.04
C ALA A 206 -10.43 5.27 6.58
N MET A 207 -10.20 6.50 7.06
CA MET A 207 -11.27 7.42 7.46
C MET A 207 -12.23 7.78 6.32
N SER A 208 -11.76 7.72 5.06
CA SER A 208 -12.57 8.04 3.88
C SER A 208 -13.47 6.89 3.43
N ILE A 209 -13.31 5.68 3.98
CA ILE A 209 -14.03 4.47 3.55
C ILE A 209 -15.54 4.61 3.81
N LEU A 210 -15.96 5.00 5.01
CA LEU A 210 -17.39 5.13 5.31
C LEU A 210 -18.09 6.27 4.54
N PRO A 211 -17.50 7.49 4.46
CA PRO A 211 -18.02 8.54 3.57
C PRO A 211 -18.19 8.06 2.13
N CYS A 212 -17.24 7.29 1.61
CA CYS A 212 -17.31 6.70 0.27
C CYS A 212 -18.51 5.76 0.11
N PHE A 213 -18.68 4.81 1.04
CA PHE A 213 -19.84 3.90 1.01
C PHE A 213 -21.17 4.65 1.03
N ILE A 214 -21.28 5.71 1.85
CA ILE A 214 -22.51 6.52 1.92
C ILE A 214 -22.76 7.23 0.60
N VAL A 215 -21.75 7.84 -0.02
CA VAL A 215 -21.90 8.53 -1.32
C VAL A 215 -22.36 7.55 -2.40
N VAL A 216 -21.76 6.37 -2.48
CA VAL A 216 -22.14 5.33 -3.45
C VAL A 216 -23.58 4.88 -3.24
N ILE A 217 -23.99 4.55 -2.02
CA ILE A 217 -25.34 4.04 -1.74
C ILE A 217 -26.41 5.13 -1.93
N ARG A 218 -26.12 6.36 -1.50
CA ARG A 218 -27.08 7.48 -1.58
C ARG A 218 -27.14 8.12 -2.97
N SER A 219 -26.28 7.70 -3.90
CA SER A 219 -26.30 8.18 -5.28
C SER A 219 -27.34 7.51 -6.18
N VAL A 220 -27.90 6.39 -5.74
CA VAL A 220 -28.83 5.58 -6.53
C VAL A 220 -30.16 5.43 -5.81
N ALA A 221 -31.21 5.10 -6.56
CA ALA A 221 -32.52 4.82 -6.00
C ALA A 221 -32.47 3.56 -5.10
N GLU A 222 -33.34 3.49 -4.10
CA GLU A 222 -33.44 2.36 -3.15
C GLU A 222 -33.51 1.00 -3.84
N VAL A 223 -34.29 0.90 -4.92
CA VAL A 223 -34.49 -0.33 -5.72
C VAL A 223 -33.20 -0.77 -6.42
N ASP A 224 -32.31 0.17 -6.75
CA ASP A 224 -31.10 -0.08 -7.53
C ASP A 224 -29.84 -0.29 -6.65
N LYS A 225 -29.95 -0.15 -5.31
CA LYS A 225 -28.79 -0.24 -4.39
C LYS A 225 -28.00 -1.54 -4.51
N PRO A 226 -28.62 -2.75 -4.49
CA PRO A 226 -27.86 -3.99 -4.60
C PRO A 226 -27.12 -4.11 -5.94
N LEU A 227 -27.78 -3.68 -7.02
CA LEU A 227 -27.19 -3.66 -8.36
C LEU A 227 -26.00 -2.67 -8.42
N ALA A 228 -26.12 -1.50 -7.79
CA ALA A 228 -25.06 -0.50 -7.74
C ALA A 228 -23.85 -0.98 -6.91
N ILE A 229 -24.07 -1.67 -5.80
CA ILE A 229 -22.98 -2.26 -5.01
C ILE A 229 -22.30 -3.38 -5.81
N GLY A 230 -23.08 -4.26 -6.45
CA GLY A 230 -22.56 -5.33 -7.29
C GLY A 230 -21.72 -4.81 -8.46
N LEU A 231 -22.21 -3.79 -9.17
CA LEU A 231 -21.51 -3.16 -10.27
C LEU A 231 -20.23 -2.44 -9.82
N TYR A 232 -20.28 -1.74 -8.68
CA TYR A 232 -19.11 -1.14 -8.05
C TYR A 232 -18.04 -2.19 -7.76
N SER A 233 -18.40 -3.28 -7.07
CA SER A 233 -17.46 -4.36 -6.72
C SER A 233 -16.89 -5.06 -7.96
N PHE A 234 -17.70 -5.25 -9.00
CA PHE A 234 -17.27 -5.83 -10.26
C PHE A 234 -16.22 -4.96 -10.96
N LEU A 235 -16.52 -3.66 -11.17
CA LEU A 235 -15.60 -2.73 -11.84
C LEU A 235 -14.31 -2.51 -11.03
N TYR A 236 -14.44 -2.35 -9.71
CA TYR A 236 -13.33 -2.25 -8.78
C TYR A 236 -12.37 -3.45 -8.87
N THR A 237 -12.91 -4.66 -9.02
CA THR A 237 -12.10 -5.88 -9.10
C THR A 237 -11.45 -6.04 -10.47
N LEU A 238 -12.23 -5.82 -11.53
CA LEU A 238 -11.80 -6.02 -12.91
C LEU A 238 -10.78 -4.96 -13.37
N LEU A 239 -11.02 -3.69 -13.04
CA LEU A 239 -10.20 -2.57 -13.52
C LEU A 239 -9.19 -2.08 -12.47
N GLY A 240 -9.41 -2.37 -11.19
CA GLY A 240 -8.51 -1.98 -10.10
C GLY A 240 -7.57 -3.12 -9.70
N TRP A 241 -8.10 -4.11 -9.00
CA TRP A 241 -7.31 -5.19 -8.39
C TRP A 241 -6.55 -6.05 -9.38
N PHE A 242 -7.21 -6.54 -10.43
CA PHE A 242 -6.60 -7.48 -11.37
C PHE A 242 -5.39 -6.90 -12.13
N PRO A 243 -5.48 -5.71 -12.77
CA PRO A 243 -4.36 -5.17 -13.53
C PRO A 243 -3.22 -4.62 -12.67
N ALA A 244 -3.46 -4.31 -11.39
CA ALA A 244 -2.52 -3.57 -10.58
C ALA A 244 -1.18 -4.29 -10.32
N PRO A 245 -1.13 -5.58 -9.90
CA PRO A 245 0.14 -6.28 -9.73
C PRO A 245 0.92 -6.42 -11.05
N VAL A 246 0.23 -6.57 -12.18
CA VAL A 246 0.87 -6.71 -13.50
C VAL A 246 1.55 -5.39 -13.90
N LEU A 247 0.83 -4.27 -13.78
CA LEU A 247 1.36 -2.94 -14.08
C LEU A 247 2.54 -2.58 -13.16
N TYR A 248 2.38 -2.79 -11.85
CA TYR A 248 3.47 -2.51 -10.91
C TYR A 248 4.66 -3.45 -11.12
N GLY A 249 4.44 -4.72 -11.49
CA GLY A 249 5.51 -5.64 -11.84
C GLY A 249 6.34 -5.13 -13.01
N GLN A 250 5.70 -4.66 -14.08
CA GLN A 250 6.41 -4.04 -15.21
C GLN A 250 7.17 -2.79 -14.79
N VAL A 251 6.58 -1.93 -13.94
CA VAL A 251 7.24 -0.74 -13.41
C VAL A 251 8.48 -1.11 -12.58
N VAL A 252 8.38 -2.11 -11.71
CA VAL A 252 9.50 -2.62 -10.89
C VAL A 252 10.60 -3.21 -11.79
N ASP A 253 10.23 -3.98 -12.81
CA ASP A 253 11.17 -4.62 -13.72
C ASP A 253 12.00 -3.59 -14.49
N THR A 254 11.45 -2.40 -14.78
CA THR A 254 12.20 -1.34 -15.45
C THR A 254 13.35 -0.77 -14.63
N THR A 255 13.37 -0.98 -13.30
CA THR A 255 14.42 -0.48 -12.39
C THR A 255 15.47 -1.53 -12.06
N CYS A 256 15.40 -2.68 -12.73
CA CYS A 256 16.37 -3.73 -12.56
C CYS A 256 17.71 -3.39 -13.19
N LEU A 257 18.78 -3.47 -12.40
CA LEU A 257 20.17 -3.36 -12.86
C LEU A 257 20.75 -4.72 -13.24
N LEU A 258 20.39 -5.77 -12.48
CA LEU A 258 20.91 -7.11 -12.69
C LEU A 258 19.81 -8.16 -12.58
N TRP A 259 19.61 -8.90 -13.66
CA TRP A 259 18.69 -10.02 -13.75
C TRP A 259 19.36 -11.30 -13.24
N SER A 260 18.64 -12.10 -12.44
CA SER A 260 19.05 -13.48 -12.21
C SER A 260 18.76 -14.27 -13.49
N SER A 261 19.79 -14.62 -14.26
CA SER A 261 19.69 -15.64 -15.29
C SER A 261 19.70 -17.03 -14.64
N GLY A 262 18.82 -17.91 -15.08
CA GLY A 262 18.88 -19.33 -14.75
C GLY A 262 18.77 -20.19 -16.01
N CYS A 263 18.82 -21.51 -15.88
CA CYS A 263 18.71 -22.44 -17.02
C CYS A 263 17.39 -22.27 -17.81
N ALA A 264 16.36 -21.66 -17.22
CA ALA A 264 15.05 -21.41 -17.83
C ALA A 264 14.91 -19.98 -18.43
N GLY A 265 15.98 -19.19 -18.50
CA GLY A 265 15.97 -17.82 -19.02
C GLY A 265 15.95 -16.74 -17.93
N ARG A 266 15.32 -15.59 -18.23
CA ARG A 266 15.27 -14.40 -17.37
C ARG A 266 14.40 -14.65 -16.13
N GLY A 267 15.03 -14.71 -14.96
CA GLY A 267 14.38 -14.90 -13.65
C GLY A 267 14.02 -13.58 -12.96
N SER A 268 13.97 -13.58 -11.63
CA SER A 268 13.73 -12.38 -10.84
C SER A 268 14.92 -11.41 -10.88
N CYS A 269 14.65 -10.13 -10.69
CA CYS A 269 15.71 -9.14 -10.59
C CYS A 269 16.43 -9.23 -9.23
N SER A 270 17.75 -9.31 -9.30
CA SER A 270 18.67 -9.50 -8.18
C SER A 270 19.11 -8.18 -7.56
N LEU A 271 19.36 -7.16 -8.40
CA LEU A 271 19.80 -5.83 -7.97
C LEU A 271 18.96 -4.75 -8.67
N TYR A 272 18.41 -3.84 -7.88
CA TYR A 272 17.61 -2.71 -8.35
C TYR A 272 18.36 -1.39 -8.14
N ASP A 273 18.09 -0.41 -8.99
CA ASP A 273 18.43 0.98 -8.72
C ASP A 273 17.43 1.53 -7.69
N LEU A 274 17.90 1.80 -6.47
CA LEU A 274 17.03 2.28 -5.38
C LEU A 274 16.38 3.62 -5.73
N ARG A 275 17.09 4.54 -6.40
CA ARG A 275 16.54 5.86 -6.74
C ARG A 275 15.43 5.71 -7.76
N ALA A 276 15.68 5.00 -8.86
CA ALA A 276 14.67 4.77 -9.88
C ALA A 276 13.48 3.97 -9.33
N PHE A 277 13.75 2.96 -8.49
CA PHE A 277 12.70 2.14 -7.89
C PHE A 277 11.75 2.95 -7.02
N ARG A 278 12.28 3.80 -6.14
CA ARG A 278 11.49 4.72 -5.31
C ARG A 278 10.65 5.68 -6.13
N HIS A 279 11.25 6.37 -7.10
CA HIS A 279 10.56 7.38 -7.89
C HIS A 279 9.49 6.78 -8.80
N ARG A 280 9.73 5.61 -9.41
CA ARG A 280 8.75 4.97 -10.30
C ARG A 280 7.59 4.34 -9.53
N MET A 281 7.86 3.72 -8.37
CA MET A 281 6.82 3.17 -7.49
C MET A 281 5.91 4.28 -6.95
N PHE A 282 6.46 5.27 -6.24
CA PHE A 282 5.66 6.36 -5.69
C PHE A 282 5.15 7.33 -6.75
N GLY A 283 5.83 7.44 -7.90
CA GLY A 283 5.36 8.15 -9.09
C GLY A 283 4.05 7.60 -9.62
N THR A 284 3.98 6.27 -9.79
CA THR A 284 2.78 5.58 -10.25
C THR A 284 1.64 5.71 -9.23
N PHE A 285 1.95 5.52 -7.94
CA PHE A 285 0.98 5.70 -6.86
C PHE A 285 0.43 7.13 -6.81
N PHE A 286 1.30 8.13 -6.82
CA PHE A 286 0.91 9.53 -6.81
C PHE A 286 0.06 9.91 -8.03
N THR A 287 0.43 9.44 -9.22
CA THR A 287 -0.32 9.72 -10.46
C THR A 287 -1.74 9.18 -10.40
N THR A 288 -1.90 7.91 -9.99
CA THR A 288 -3.24 7.31 -9.84
C THR A 288 -4.09 8.02 -8.78
N ARG A 289 -3.47 8.52 -7.71
CA ARG A 289 -4.13 9.32 -6.67
C ARG A 289 -4.56 10.70 -7.16
N VAL A 290 -3.73 11.38 -7.95
CA VAL A 290 -4.10 12.66 -8.57
C VAL A 290 -5.28 12.48 -9.52
N VAL A 291 -5.26 11.44 -10.36
CA VAL A 291 -6.40 11.12 -11.23
C VAL A 291 -7.67 10.86 -10.43
N TYR A 292 -7.58 10.11 -9.32
CA TYR A 292 -8.70 9.91 -8.41
C TYR A 292 -9.23 11.23 -7.81
N LEU A 293 -8.34 12.12 -7.37
CA LEU A 293 -8.73 13.44 -6.86
C LEU A 293 -9.44 14.28 -7.91
N VAL A 294 -8.98 14.25 -9.16
CA VAL A 294 -9.65 14.94 -10.27
C VAL A 294 -11.07 14.39 -10.45
N PHE A 295 -11.26 13.07 -10.45
CA PHE A 295 -12.60 12.47 -10.50
C PHE A 295 -13.49 12.90 -9.33
N LEU A 296 -12.96 12.94 -8.11
CA LEU A 296 -13.73 13.40 -6.93
C LEU A 296 -14.09 14.87 -7.02
N VAL A 297 -13.19 15.73 -7.49
CA VAL A 297 -13.46 17.17 -7.65
C VAL A 297 -14.50 17.39 -8.75
N ILE A 298 -14.40 16.68 -9.87
CA ILE A 298 -15.43 16.73 -10.93
C ILE A 298 -16.77 16.24 -10.38
N ALA A 299 -16.78 15.13 -9.63
CA ALA A 299 -17.99 14.62 -8.99
C ALA A 299 -18.60 15.66 -8.03
N LEU A 300 -17.77 16.37 -7.25
CA LEU A 300 -18.20 17.43 -6.35
C LEU A 300 -18.81 18.63 -7.10
N VAL A 301 -18.17 19.06 -8.20
CA VAL A 301 -18.69 20.14 -9.04
C VAL A 301 -20.02 19.73 -9.66
N VAL A 302 -20.11 18.53 -10.27
CA VAL A 302 -21.35 18.02 -10.85
C VAL A 302 -22.44 17.91 -9.79
N ALA A 303 -22.13 17.36 -8.62
CA ALA A 303 -23.06 17.26 -7.50
C ALA A 303 -23.57 18.63 -7.06
N SER A 304 -22.69 19.64 -6.94
CA SER A 304 -23.08 21.01 -6.56
C SER A 304 -23.96 21.73 -7.58
N ARG A 305 -23.90 21.34 -8.86
CA ARG A 305 -24.67 21.94 -9.96
C ARG A 305 -26.03 21.29 -10.19
N MET A 306 -26.30 20.13 -9.59
CA MET A 306 -27.61 19.48 -9.71
C MET A 306 -28.68 20.26 -8.94
N LYS A 307 -29.70 20.76 -9.66
CA LYS A 307 -30.79 21.59 -9.13
C LYS A 307 -31.82 20.81 -8.29
N LYS A 308 -31.95 19.50 -8.50
CA LYS A 308 -32.71 18.61 -7.60
C LYS A 308 -31.72 18.08 -6.57
N PRO A 309 -32.09 17.96 -5.28
CA PRO A 309 -31.24 17.26 -4.35
C PRO A 309 -30.95 15.89 -4.99
N PHE A 310 -29.68 15.54 -5.04
CA PHE A 310 -29.19 14.23 -5.47
C PHE A 310 -29.95 13.06 -4.77
N PHE A 311 -30.66 13.39 -3.68
CA PHE A 311 -31.42 12.55 -2.77
C PHE A 311 -32.95 12.73 -2.86
N ALA A 312 -33.51 13.42 -3.86
CA ALA A 312 -34.95 13.71 -3.95
C ALA A 312 -35.88 12.47 -3.95
N HIS A 313 -35.32 11.26 -3.94
CA HIS A 313 -36.06 10.01 -3.76
C HIS A 313 -36.19 9.55 -2.30
N CYS A 314 -35.66 10.31 -1.32
CA CYS A 314 -35.82 10.00 0.11
C CYS A 314 -36.94 10.80 0.81
N ASP A 315 -37.57 11.78 0.16
CA ASP A 315 -38.64 12.59 0.76
C ASP A 315 -40.05 12.16 0.31
N VAL A 316 -40.27 10.84 0.16
CA VAL A 316 -41.61 10.26 0.25
C VAL A 316 -41.50 8.99 1.09
N GLU A 317 -41.35 9.16 2.40
CA GLU A 317 -42.18 8.32 3.26
C GLU A 317 -43.62 8.71 2.89
N PRO A 318 -44.47 7.81 2.35
CA PRO A 318 -45.88 8.03 2.61
C PRO A 318 -45.96 8.14 4.13
N GLU A 319 -46.57 9.22 4.64
CA GLU A 319 -47.17 9.17 5.96
C GLU A 319 -47.83 7.79 6.04
N VAL A 320 -47.29 6.89 6.86
CA VAL A 320 -48.06 5.75 7.31
C VAL A 320 -49.20 6.43 8.05
N SER A 321 -50.29 6.57 7.31
CA SER A 321 -51.58 7.05 7.75
C SER A 321 -51.77 6.53 9.16
N THR A 322 -51.77 7.46 10.10
CA THR A 322 -52.34 7.33 11.43
C THR A 322 -52.97 5.97 11.66
N VAL A 323 -52.29 5.11 12.41
CA VAL A 323 -52.94 3.94 13.02
C VAL A 323 -54.24 4.45 13.63
N PRO A 324 -55.42 3.98 13.19
CA PRO A 324 -56.68 4.39 13.78
C PRO A 324 -56.62 4.09 15.28
N LYS A 325 -57.02 5.05 16.10
CA LYS A 325 -56.99 4.98 17.57
C LYS A 325 -57.89 3.88 18.17
N ASP A 326 -58.50 3.02 17.36
CA ASP A 326 -59.52 2.06 17.81
C ASP A 326 -58.98 0.65 18.07
N GLU A 327 -57.73 0.33 17.75
CA GLU A 327 -57.16 -1.01 18.02
C GLU A 327 -56.55 -1.15 19.44
N LYS A 328 -56.43 -0.06 20.20
CA LYS A 328 -56.06 -0.11 21.64
C LYS A 328 -57.25 -0.38 22.56
N ALA A 329 -58.49 -0.38 22.05
CA ALA A 329 -59.68 -0.69 22.83
C ALA A 329 -60.08 -2.18 22.78
N MET A 330 -59.64 -2.95 21.77
CA MET A 330 -59.93 -4.38 21.67
C MET A 330 -58.93 -5.29 22.40
N LEU A 331 -57.66 -4.88 22.54
CA LEU A 331 -56.64 -5.69 23.23
C LEU A 331 -56.75 -5.64 24.76
N THR A 332 -57.31 -4.57 25.33
CA THR A 332 -57.53 -4.47 26.79
C THR A 332 -58.79 -5.22 27.26
N LYS A 333 -59.73 -5.51 26.35
CA LYS A 333 -60.98 -6.22 26.67
C LYS A 333 -60.83 -7.74 26.65
N ASN A 334 -59.93 -8.28 25.82
CA ASN A 334 -59.70 -9.72 25.72
C ASN A 334 -58.71 -10.26 26.77
N MET A 335 -57.94 -9.40 27.43
CA MET A 335 -57.00 -9.82 28.48
C MET A 335 -57.64 -9.87 29.88
N THR A 336 -58.81 -9.23 30.07
CA THR A 336 -59.60 -9.29 31.32
C THR A 336 -60.63 -10.43 31.34
N THR A 337 -60.92 -11.07 30.20
CA THR A 337 -61.89 -12.20 30.15
C THR A 337 -61.25 -13.58 30.35
N VAL A 338 -59.92 -13.71 30.22
CA VAL A 338 -59.22 -15.00 30.32
C VAL A 338 -58.82 -15.34 31.77
N GLU A 339 -58.70 -14.36 32.67
CA GLU A 339 -58.32 -14.61 34.08
C GLU A 339 -59.49 -14.99 35.01
N VAL A 340 -60.74 -15.02 34.55
CA VAL A 340 -61.92 -15.35 35.39
C VAL A 340 -62.40 -16.82 35.21
N VAL A 341 -61.84 -17.59 34.27
CA VAL A 341 -62.30 -18.98 34.00
C VAL A 341 -61.42 -20.06 34.64
N ASN A 342 -60.35 -19.72 35.37
CA ASN A 342 -59.46 -20.71 35.99
C ASN A 342 -59.43 -20.70 37.53
N LYS A 343 -60.59 -20.42 38.16
CA LYS A 343 -60.88 -20.76 39.57
C LYS A 343 -62.34 -21.19 39.71
N LYS A 344 -62.61 -22.47 39.43
CA LYS A 344 -63.57 -23.29 40.18
C LYS A 344 -63.36 -24.77 39.88
#